data_AF-A0A3R9VZY5-F1
#
_entry.id   AF-A0A3R9VZY5-F1
#
_cell.length_a   1.000
_cell.length_b   1.000
_cell.length_c   1.000
_cell.angle_alpha   90.00
_cell.angle_beta   90.00
_cell.angle_gamma   90.00
#
_symmetry.space_group_name_H-M   'P 1'
#
loop_
_entity.id
_entity.type
_entity.pdbx_description
1 polymer ?
#
loop_
_entity_poly.entity_id
_entity_poly.type
_entity_poly.pdbx_seq_one_letter_code
_entity_poly.pdbx_strand_id
1 'polypeptide(L)'
;MTVLVVVRPGALTTVQDRGRAGLAHLGVPRSGALDPGAAGLANRLVGNPAGAAVLETTVDGVALRPAAGGGAASGAAVTVAVTGAPAPVRVAGRPVPWAAPVRVPPGAVLEVGAAVSGLRSYVAVRGGVAVPEVLGSRSTDLLSGLGPPPLAAGDRLPVGPAPAGPVAGADAHRLPAPPAELVLPVVLGPRNDWFTAESVAALARSAYRVSPASNRIGLRTEAGPPLVRARAGELPSEGMVLGAVQVPPDGLPVVFLADHPVTGGYPVLGVVPPAHLPA
;
A
#
# COMPACT_ATOMS: atom_id res chain seq x y z
N MET A 1 -0.11 0.97 -28.70
CA MET A 1 -0.13 0.61 -27.27
C MET A 1 0.59 1.68 -26.47
N THR A 2 0.00 2.15 -25.37
CA THR A 2 0.56 3.20 -24.50
C THR A 2 1.30 2.55 -23.33
N VAL A 3 2.44 3.12 -22.94
CA VAL A 3 3.19 2.70 -21.74
C VAL A 3 3.53 3.91 -20.87
N LEU A 4 3.69 3.68 -19.57
CA LEU A 4 4.32 4.61 -18.64
C LEU A 4 5.77 4.18 -18.43
N VAL A 5 6.71 5.03 -18.81
CA VAL A 5 8.13 4.82 -18.53
C VAL A 5 8.44 5.38 -17.16
N VAL A 6 9.06 4.58 -16.29
CA VAL A 6 9.52 5.02 -14.98
C VAL A 6 10.78 5.87 -15.16
N VAL A 7 10.67 7.16 -14.88
CA VAL A 7 11.80 8.10 -14.91
C VAL A 7 12.54 8.07 -13.57
N ARG A 8 11.78 8.04 -12.47
CA ARG A 8 12.29 7.90 -11.10
C ARG A 8 11.38 6.96 -10.31
N PRO A 9 11.89 5.86 -9.75
CA PRO A 9 11.07 4.89 -9.03
C PRO A 9 10.69 5.34 -7.60
N GLY A 10 11.42 6.30 -7.04
CA GLY A 10 11.35 6.61 -5.60
C GLY A 10 12.02 5.53 -4.75
N ALA A 11 11.83 5.62 -3.44
CA ALA A 11 12.35 4.72 -2.42
C ALA A 11 11.72 3.33 -2.54
N LEU A 12 10.41 3.28 -2.76
CA LEU A 12 9.68 2.05 -3.05
C LEU A 12 8.37 2.38 -3.78
N THR A 13 8.30 1.98 -5.05
CA THR A 13 7.05 1.98 -5.81
C THR A 13 6.74 0.59 -6.31
N THR A 14 5.51 0.12 -6.09
CA THR A 14 5.05 -1.21 -6.47
C THR A 14 3.73 -1.14 -7.23
N VAL A 15 3.44 -2.15 -8.04
CA VAL A 15 2.11 -2.30 -8.65
C VAL A 15 1.19 -2.96 -7.63
N GLN A 16 0.01 -2.41 -7.40
CA GLN A 16 -0.95 -2.93 -6.44
C GLN A 16 -2.37 -2.94 -7.00
N ASP A 17 -3.11 -4.02 -6.76
CA ASP A 17 -4.55 -4.10 -6.96
C ASP A 17 -5.25 -4.56 -5.65
N ARG A 18 -6.35 -5.34 -5.75
CA ARG A 18 -7.09 -5.86 -4.58
C ARG A 18 -6.41 -7.05 -3.90
N GLY A 19 -5.28 -7.51 -4.43
CA GLY A 19 -4.54 -8.69 -3.98
C GLY A 19 -5.14 -10.00 -4.50
N ARG A 20 -4.53 -11.11 -4.05
CA ARG A 20 -4.80 -12.51 -4.43
C ARG A 20 -5.40 -13.30 -3.27
N ALA A 21 -6.65 -12.98 -2.92
CA ALA A 21 -7.32 -13.63 -1.79
C ALA A 21 -7.63 -15.13 -2.05
N GLY A 22 -7.75 -15.92 -0.98
CA GLY A 22 -8.20 -17.33 -1.06
C GLY A 22 -7.09 -18.37 -1.26
N LEU A 23 -5.82 -17.96 -1.32
CA LEU A 23 -4.70 -18.84 -1.64
C LEU A 23 -3.87 -19.28 -0.43
N ALA A 24 -4.38 -19.10 0.79
CA ALA A 24 -3.68 -19.51 2.02
C ALA A 24 -3.38 -21.03 2.05
N HIS A 25 -4.23 -21.85 1.44
CA HIS A 25 -4.03 -23.30 1.29
C HIS A 25 -2.79 -23.66 0.43
N LEU A 26 -2.25 -22.72 -0.33
CA LEU A 26 -1.00 -22.84 -1.11
C LEU A 26 0.16 -22.09 -0.47
N GLY A 27 -0.01 -21.53 0.73
CA GLY A 27 1.00 -20.72 1.39
C GLY A 27 1.17 -19.31 0.80
N VAL A 28 0.22 -18.83 0.00
CA VAL A 28 0.33 -17.54 -0.71
C VAL A 28 -0.37 -16.41 0.07
N PRO A 29 0.35 -15.34 0.46
CA PRO A 29 -0.24 -14.14 1.07
C PRO A 29 -1.19 -13.41 0.13
N ARG A 30 -2.13 -12.67 0.72
CA ARG A 30 -3.11 -11.89 -0.05
C ARG A 30 -2.48 -10.71 -0.79
N SER A 31 -1.55 -9.98 -0.17
CA SER A 31 -1.03 -8.71 -0.68
C SER A 31 -2.15 -7.70 -1.01
N GLY A 32 -1.89 -6.73 -1.89
CA GLY A 32 -2.82 -5.66 -2.24
C GLY A 32 -2.36 -4.27 -1.78
N ALA A 33 -3.09 -3.24 -2.20
CA ALA A 33 -2.91 -1.89 -1.70
C ALA A 33 -3.11 -1.84 -0.17
N LEU A 34 -2.22 -1.14 0.55
CA LEU A 34 -2.32 -0.99 2.01
C LEU A 34 -3.47 -0.07 2.45
N ASP A 35 -3.81 0.89 1.59
CA ASP A 35 -5.00 1.71 1.69
C ASP A 35 -5.87 1.47 0.43
N PRO A 36 -6.75 0.46 0.47
CA PRO A 36 -7.68 0.17 -0.63
C PRO A 36 -8.65 1.32 -0.90
N GLY A 37 -8.91 2.20 0.07
CA GLY A 37 -9.80 3.34 -0.05
C GLY A 37 -9.20 4.41 -0.96
N ALA A 38 -7.95 4.81 -0.72
CA ALA A 38 -7.21 5.72 -1.58
C ALA A 38 -6.95 5.12 -2.97
N ALA A 39 -6.49 3.86 -3.05
CA ALA A 39 -6.31 3.18 -4.35
C ALA A 39 -7.61 3.14 -5.17
N GLY A 40 -8.73 2.82 -4.52
CA GLY A 40 -10.06 2.84 -5.12
C GLY A 40 -10.48 4.24 -5.58
N LEU A 41 -10.20 5.28 -4.77
CA LEU A 41 -10.46 6.66 -5.16
C LEU A 41 -9.65 7.06 -6.40
N ALA A 42 -8.34 6.77 -6.44
CA ALA A 42 -7.50 7.06 -7.61
C ALA A 42 -8.08 6.46 -8.89
N ASN A 43 -8.51 5.19 -8.81
CA ASN A 43 -9.16 4.51 -9.93
C ASN A 43 -10.46 5.19 -10.35
N ARG A 44 -11.34 5.53 -9.39
CA ARG A 44 -12.60 6.23 -9.70
C ARG A 44 -12.36 7.58 -10.38
N LEU A 45 -11.38 8.35 -9.91
CA LEU A 45 -11.03 9.66 -10.47
C LEU A 45 -10.60 9.61 -11.94
N VAL A 46 -10.08 8.47 -12.42
CA VAL A 46 -9.72 8.28 -13.84
C VAL A 46 -10.75 7.44 -14.61
N GLY A 47 -11.85 7.06 -13.95
CA GLY A 47 -12.94 6.26 -14.50
C GLY A 47 -12.65 4.76 -14.63
N ASN A 48 -11.66 4.24 -13.90
CA ASN A 48 -11.38 2.80 -13.85
C ASN A 48 -12.34 2.06 -12.90
N PRO A 49 -12.53 0.74 -13.08
CA PRO A 49 -13.05 -0.12 -12.03
C PRO A 49 -12.20 0.01 -10.76
N ALA A 50 -12.85 -0.04 -9.58
CA ALA A 50 -12.15 0.14 -8.30
C ALA A 50 -11.02 -0.87 -8.04
N GLY A 51 -11.05 -2.03 -8.70
CA GLY A 51 -10.02 -3.08 -8.59
C GLY A 51 -8.91 -3.04 -9.63
N ALA A 52 -8.87 -2.04 -10.52
CA ALA A 52 -7.78 -1.90 -11.47
C ALA A 52 -6.44 -1.65 -10.77
N ALA A 53 -5.34 -2.15 -11.33
CA ALA A 53 -4.03 -1.97 -10.73
C ALA A 53 -3.55 -0.52 -10.81
N VAL A 54 -3.01 -0.04 -9.69
CA VAL A 54 -2.42 1.28 -9.50
C VAL A 54 -0.95 1.14 -9.09
N LEU A 55 -0.24 2.26 -9.02
CA LEU A 55 1.08 2.29 -8.38
C LEU A 55 0.94 2.78 -6.94
N GLU A 56 1.43 2.00 -5.99
CA GLU A 56 1.60 2.40 -4.59
C GLU A 56 3.05 2.87 -4.40
N THR A 57 3.23 4.14 -4.07
CA THR A 57 4.56 4.76 -3.84
C THR A 57 4.72 5.18 -2.37
N THR A 58 5.93 5.04 -1.83
CA THR A 58 6.26 5.21 -0.41
C THR A 58 7.29 6.33 -0.23
N VAL A 59 7.01 7.27 0.68
CA VAL A 59 7.89 8.42 1.06
C VAL A 59 8.07 9.48 -0.03
N ASP A 60 8.86 9.21 -1.08
CA ASP A 60 9.40 10.22 -2.01
C ASP A 60 8.76 10.21 -3.42
N GLY A 61 7.68 9.46 -3.59
CA GLY A 61 6.84 9.48 -4.78
C GLY A 61 7.47 8.77 -5.98
N VAL A 62 7.02 9.12 -7.19
CA VAL A 62 7.43 8.48 -8.45
C VAL A 62 7.38 9.50 -9.59
N ALA A 63 8.25 9.36 -10.59
CA ALA A 63 8.16 10.12 -11.84
C ALA A 63 7.92 9.19 -13.04
N LEU A 64 6.91 9.52 -13.85
CA LEU A 64 6.43 8.69 -14.94
C LEU A 64 6.30 9.51 -16.23
N ARG A 65 6.63 8.91 -17.37
CA ARG A 65 6.51 9.56 -18.67
C ARG A 65 5.71 8.68 -19.64
N PRO A 66 4.60 9.17 -20.20
CA PRO A 66 3.88 8.45 -21.24
C PRO A 66 4.70 8.33 -22.52
N ALA A 67 4.75 7.11 -23.09
CA ALA A 67 5.44 6.82 -24.34
C ALA A 67 4.67 5.80 -25.18
N ALA A 68 5.04 5.66 -26.45
CA ALA A 68 4.55 4.58 -27.29
C ALA A 68 5.25 3.26 -26.91
N GLY A 69 4.51 2.14 -26.98
CA GLY A 69 5.03 0.80 -26.66
C GLY A 69 6.17 0.35 -27.57
N GLY A 70 6.13 0.70 -28.85
CA GLY A 70 7.10 0.27 -29.88
C GLY A 70 8.33 1.17 -30.06
N GLY A 71 8.81 1.86 -29.02
CA GLY A 71 10.04 2.66 -29.08
C GLY A 71 9.93 4.03 -29.77
N ALA A 72 8.80 4.34 -30.41
CA ALA A 72 8.55 5.68 -30.94
C ALA A 72 8.43 6.73 -29.83
N ALA A 73 9.02 7.90 -30.04
CA ALA A 73 9.10 8.97 -29.04
C ALA A 73 7.75 9.63 -28.68
N SER A 74 6.74 9.53 -29.56
CA SER A 74 5.43 10.17 -29.35
C SER A 74 4.38 9.13 -28.94
N GLY A 75 4.11 9.04 -27.64
CA GLY A 75 2.99 8.28 -27.08
C GLY A 75 1.65 8.99 -27.22
N ALA A 76 0.60 8.46 -26.59
CA ALA A 76 -0.67 9.18 -26.42
C ALA A 76 -0.69 9.92 -25.07
N ALA A 77 -1.48 11.00 -25.00
CA ALA A 77 -1.78 11.63 -23.72
C ALA A 77 -2.52 10.64 -22.82
N VAL A 78 -2.22 10.67 -21.53
CA VAL A 78 -2.90 9.82 -20.53
C VAL A 78 -3.61 10.69 -19.50
N THR A 79 -4.63 10.13 -18.86
CA THR A 79 -5.28 10.73 -17.69
C THR A 79 -4.85 9.96 -16.46
N VAL A 80 -4.34 10.67 -15.46
CA VAL A 80 -3.86 10.10 -14.20
C VAL A 80 -4.56 10.75 -13.02
N ALA A 81 -4.54 10.11 -11.86
CA ALA A 81 -4.92 10.73 -10.59
C ALA A 81 -3.99 10.23 -9.48
N VAL A 82 -3.70 11.10 -8.53
CA VAL A 82 -2.86 10.81 -7.35
C VAL A 82 -3.70 11.02 -6.10
N THR A 83 -3.70 10.05 -5.18
CA THR A 83 -4.45 10.08 -3.91
C THR A 83 -3.61 9.48 -2.78
N GLY A 84 -4.17 9.30 -1.57
CA GLY A 84 -3.48 8.75 -0.40
C GLY A 84 -2.84 9.86 0.44
N ALA A 85 -1.55 9.74 0.72
CA ALA A 85 -0.77 10.81 1.33
C ALA A 85 -0.76 12.06 0.42
N PRO A 86 -1.08 13.26 0.94
CA PRO A 86 -0.93 14.50 0.20
C PRO A 86 0.53 14.70 -0.24
N ALA A 87 0.74 14.97 -1.53
CA ALA A 87 2.06 15.20 -2.10
C ALA A 87 1.98 16.25 -3.22
N PRO A 88 3.05 17.03 -3.47
CA PRO A 88 3.13 17.89 -4.64
C PRO A 88 3.08 17.05 -5.91
N VAL A 89 2.19 17.42 -6.84
CA VAL A 89 2.11 16.78 -8.16
C VAL A 89 2.44 17.82 -9.23
N ARG A 90 3.29 17.45 -10.18
CA ARG A 90 3.68 18.31 -11.30
C ARG A 90 3.57 17.59 -12.63
N VAL A 91 3.26 18.33 -13.68
CA VAL A 91 3.37 17.86 -15.08
C VAL A 91 4.25 18.84 -15.83
N ALA A 92 5.36 18.34 -16.41
CA ALA A 92 6.37 19.16 -17.07
C ALA A 92 6.82 20.35 -16.19
N GLY A 93 7.09 20.08 -14.91
CA GLY A 93 7.51 21.07 -13.90
C GLY A 93 6.40 21.98 -13.35
N ARG A 94 5.20 22.01 -13.95
CA ARG A 94 4.09 22.86 -13.51
C ARG A 94 3.23 22.16 -12.46
N PRO A 95 2.90 22.81 -11.33
CA PRO A 95 1.97 22.24 -10.33
C PRO A 95 0.62 21.90 -10.93
N VAL A 96 0.09 20.74 -10.54
CA VAL A 96 -1.27 20.28 -10.86
C VAL A 96 -1.98 19.81 -9.59
N PRO A 97 -3.33 19.76 -9.58
CA PRO A 97 -4.05 19.34 -8.39
C PRO A 97 -3.77 17.88 -8.01
N TRP A 98 -3.58 17.65 -6.71
CA TRP A 98 -3.67 16.31 -6.10
C TRP A 98 -5.16 15.93 -5.89
N ALA A 99 -5.46 14.63 -5.88
CA ALA A 99 -6.82 14.07 -5.80
C ALA A 99 -7.79 14.58 -6.89
N ALA A 100 -7.29 14.84 -8.09
CA ALA A 100 -8.09 15.17 -9.27
C ALA A 100 -7.55 14.45 -10.52
N PRO A 101 -8.38 14.24 -11.56
CA PRO A 101 -7.89 13.79 -12.85
C PRO A 101 -7.00 14.86 -13.50
N VAL A 102 -5.80 14.45 -13.87
CA VAL A 102 -4.79 15.28 -14.54
C VAL A 102 -4.46 14.66 -15.89
N ARG A 103 -4.45 15.48 -16.94
CA ARG A 103 -4.00 15.06 -18.26
C ARG A 103 -2.49 15.25 -18.40
N VAL A 104 -1.78 14.17 -18.71
CA VAL A 104 -0.33 14.16 -18.96
C VAL A 104 -0.11 14.02 -20.47
N PRO A 105 0.43 15.05 -21.15
CA PRO A 105 0.74 14.99 -22.57
C PRO A 105 1.77 13.89 -22.91
N PRO A 106 1.84 13.43 -24.16
CA PRO A 106 2.90 12.55 -24.63
C PRO A 106 4.28 13.13 -24.30
N GLY A 107 5.18 12.31 -23.77
CA GLY A 107 6.56 12.73 -23.48
C GLY A 107 6.72 13.67 -22.28
N ALA A 108 5.65 14.26 -21.74
CA ALA A 108 5.70 15.04 -20.51
C ALA A 108 5.92 14.12 -19.30
N VAL A 109 6.68 14.60 -18.32
CA VAL A 109 6.89 13.87 -17.06
C VAL A 109 5.82 14.29 -16.05
N LEU A 110 5.10 13.29 -15.52
CA LEU A 110 4.34 13.40 -14.29
C LEU A 110 5.30 13.16 -13.12
N GLU A 111 5.37 14.08 -12.19
CA GLU A 111 6.18 13.96 -10.97
C GLU A 111 5.27 13.98 -9.76
N VAL A 112 5.31 12.91 -8.98
CA VAL A 112 4.79 12.86 -7.61
C VAL A 112 5.99 13.07 -6.68
N GLY A 113 5.92 14.13 -5.89
CA GLY A 113 6.94 14.47 -4.89
C GLY A 113 6.81 13.66 -3.61
N ALA A 114 7.60 14.05 -2.61
CA ALA A 114 7.51 13.44 -1.29
C ALA A 114 6.15 13.72 -0.61
N ALA A 115 5.68 12.73 0.15
CA ALA A 115 4.51 12.86 1.00
C ALA A 115 4.75 13.98 2.03
N VAL A 116 3.78 14.89 2.14
CA VAL A 116 3.80 16.01 3.11
C VAL A 116 3.32 15.55 4.49
N SER A 117 2.36 14.62 4.49
CA SER A 117 1.82 13.95 5.68
C SER A 117 1.37 12.55 5.29
N GLY A 118 1.41 11.60 6.21
CA GLY A 118 1.23 10.18 5.89
C GLY A 118 2.44 9.61 5.14
N LEU A 119 2.27 8.44 4.52
CA LEU A 119 3.40 7.67 3.98
C LEU A 119 3.25 7.23 2.53
N ARG A 120 2.03 6.86 2.10
CA ARG A 120 1.81 6.20 0.81
C ARG A 120 0.87 6.97 -0.09
N SER A 121 1.28 7.19 -1.33
CA SER A 121 0.42 7.75 -2.38
C SER A 121 0.07 6.69 -3.42
N TYR A 122 -1.08 6.85 -4.07
CA TYR A 122 -1.55 5.95 -5.12
C TYR A 122 -1.71 6.70 -6.44
N VAL A 123 -1.05 6.20 -7.48
CA VAL A 123 -1.11 6.75 -8.84
C VAL A 123 -1.91 5.79 -9.72
N ALA A 124 -3.10 6.24 -10.13
CA ALA A 124 -3.89 5.54 -11.14
C ALA A 124 -3.70 6.18 -12.51
N VAL A 125 -3.75 5.37 -13.55
CA VAL A 125 -3.83 5.81 -14.95
C VAL A 125 -5.10 5.23 -15.56
N ARG A 126 -5.82 6.02 -16.36
CA ARG A 126 -7.02 5.55 -17.07
C ARG A 126 -6.67 4.34 -17.94
N GLY A 127 -7.38 3.23 -17.77
CA GLY A 127 -7.09 1.92 -18.36
C GLY A 127 -6.33 0.97 -17.42
N GLY A 128 -5.78 1.47 -16.31
CA GLY A 128 -5.05 0.70 -15.31
C GLY A 128 -3.63 0.30 -15.75
N VAL A 129 -2.81 -0.13 -14.79
CA VAL A 129 -1.50 -0.71 -15.04
C VAL A 129 -1.69 -2.18 -15.47
N ALA A 130 -1.47 -2.46 -16.75
CA ALA A 130 -1.85 -3.74 -17.38
C ALA A 130 -0.69 -4.75 -17.43
N VAL A 131 0.10 -4.84 -16.35
CA VAL A 131 1.13 -5.89 -16.21
C VAL A 131 0.47 -7.29 -16.12
N PRO A 132 1.18 -8.38 -16.45
CA PRO A 132 0.64 -9.73 -16.31
C PRO A 132 0.21 -10.03 -14.87
N GLU A 133 -0.86 -10.81 -14.73
CA GLU A 133 -1.30 -11.30 -13.42
C GLU A 133 -0.45 -12.49 -12.97
N VAL A 134 -0.16 -12.54 -11.67
CA VAL A 134 0.43 -13.70 -11.00
C VAL A 134 -0.58 -14.16 -9.95
N LEU A 135 -1.11 -15.38 -10.17
CA LEU A 135 -2.16 -15.98 -9.34
C LEU A 135 -3.41 -15.09 -9.24
N GLY A 136 -3.84 -14.54 -10.38
CA GLY A 136 -5.07 -13.72 -10.49
C GLY A 136 -4.97 -12.30 -9.93
N SER A 137 -3.76 -11.80 -9.65
CA SER A 137 -3.52 -10.44 -9.17
C SER A 137 -2.23 -9.85 -9.73
N ARG A 138 -2.21 -8.54 -9.91
CA ARG A 138 -1.05 -7.72 -10.31
C ARG A 138 -0.28 -7.16 -9.13
N SER A 139 -0.67 -7.46 -7.88
CA SER A 139 0.00 -6.92 -6.69
C SER A 139 1.42 -7.45 -6.49
N THR A 140 2.36 -6.57 -6.18
CA THR A 140 3.67 -6.98 -5.69
C THR A 140 3.57 -7.40 -4.22
N ASP A 141 4.00 -8.63 -3.92
CA ASP A 141 4.20 -9.12 -2.55
C ASP A 141 5.69 -9.10 -2.22
N LEU A 142 6.10 -8.24 -1.28
CA LEU A 142 7.50 -8.10 -0.89
C LEU A 142 8.04 -9.24 -0.03
N LEU A 143 7.18 -10.02 0.61
CA LEU A 143 7.61 -11.17 1.41
C LEU A 143 7.96 -12.36 0.52
N SER A 144 7.07 -12.70 -0.42
CA SER A 144 7.22 -13.88 -1.28
C SER A 144 7.90 -13.61 -2.62
N GLY A 145 7.97 -12.35 -3.06
CA GLY A 145 8.43 -11.97 -4.39
C GLY A 145 7.41 -12.23 -5.51
N LEU A 146 6.16 -12.57 -5.17
CA LEU A 146 5.10 -12.79 -6.16
C LEU A 146 4.61 -11.48 -6.79
N GLY A 147 4.27 -11.55 -8.07
CA GLY A 147 3.82 -10.41 -8.85
C GLY A 147 4.97 -9.66 -9.53
N PRO A 148 4.70 -8.46 -10.05
CA PRO A 148 5.72 -7.59 -10.64
C PRO A 148 6.75 -7.18 -9.57
N PRO A 149 8.04 -7.06 -9.90
CA PRO A 149 9.03 -6.54 -8.96
C PRO A 149 8.75 -5.06 -8.61
N PRO A 150 9.33 -4.54 -7.52
CA PRO A 150 9.41 -3.10 -7.30
C PRO A 150 9.99 -2.39 -8.52
N LEU A 151 9.46 -1.20 -8.82
CA LEU A 151 9.82 -0.50 -10.04
C LEU A 151 11.28 -0.02 -10.02
N ALA A 152 11.93 -0.08 -11.18
CA ALA A 152 13.24 0.49 -11.44
C ALA A 152 13.17 1.61 -12.49
N ALA A 153 14.17 2.47 -12.52
CA ALA A 153 14.30 3.48 -13.57
C ALA A 153 14.43 2.79 -14.94
N GLY A 154 13.66 3.26 -15.92
CA GLY A 154 13.61 2.69 -17.27
C GLY A 154 12.51 1.65 -17.47
N ASP A 155 11.87 1.16 -16.41
CA ASP A 155 10.76 0.21 -16.52
C ASP A 155 9.63 0.76 -17.38
N ARG A 156 9.00 -0.11 -18.15
CA ARG A 156 7.94 0.23 -19.11
C ARG A 156 6.65 -0.48 -18.70
N LEU A 157 5.76 0.27 -18.09
CA LEU A 157 4.49 -0.25 -17.59
C LEU A 157 3.41 -0.14 -18.66
N PRO A 158 2.84 -1.25 -19.14
CA PRO A 158 1.74 -1.21 -20.09
C PRO A 158 0.50 -0.55 -19.47
N VAL A 159 -0.19 0.30 -20.24
CA VAL A 159 -1.48 0.87 -19.87
C VAL A 159 -2.58 0.10 -20.60
N GLY A 160 -3.58 -0.36 -19.86
CA GLY A 160 -4.72 -1.09 -20.42
C GLY A 160 -5.62 -0.23 -21.31
N PRO A 161 -6.61 -0.84 -21.99
CA PRO A 161 -7.59 -0.09 -22.77
C PRO A 161 -8.39 0.84 -21.86
N ALA A 162 -8.56 2.10 -22.28
CA ALA A 162 -9.35 3.06 -21.53
C ALA A 162 -10.83 2.61 -21.50
N PRO A 163 -11.52 2.71 -20.34
CA PRO A 163 -12.96 2.46 -20.27
C PRO A 163 -13.76 3.34 -21.24
N ALA A 164 -14.94 2.88 -21.65
CA ALA A 164 -15.87 3.69 -22.44
C ALA A 164 -16.56 4.76 -21.57
N GLY A 165 -16.93 5.88 -22.19
CA GLY A 165 -17.68 6.96 -21.52
C GLY A 165 -16.83 7.99 -20.78
N PRO A 166 -17.42 9.15 -20.42
CA PRO A 166 -16.73 10.22 -19.73
C PRO A 166 -16.28 9.77 -18.34
N VAL A 167 -15.20 10.37 -17.83
CA VAL A 167 -14.90 10.30 -16.39
C VAL A 167 -16.03 11.04 -15.69
N ALA A 168 -16.85 10.33 -14.90
CA ALA A 168 -17.81 11.00 -14.03
C ALA A 168 -17.02 11.95 -13.14
N GLY A 169 -17.32 13.26 -13.26
CA GLY A 169 -16.64 14.29 -12.49
C GLY A 169 -16.64 13.91 -11.01
N ALA A 170 -15.49 14.06 -10.36
CA ALA A 170 -15.35 13.68 -8.97
C ALA A 170 -16.17 14.63 -8.10
N ASP A 171 -17.21 14.13 -7.45
CA ASP A 171 -17.67 14.74 -6.21
C ASP A 171 -16.45 14.84 -5.29
N ALA A 172 -16.26 16.02 -4.70
CA ALA A 172 -15.11 16.36 -3.87
C ALA A 172 -15.05 15.48 -2.61
N HIS A 173 -14.56 14.25 -2.76
CA HIS A 173 -14.25 13.40 -1.63
C HIS A 173 -13.05 14.00 -0.91
N ARG A 174 -13.33 14.65 0.23
CA ARG A 174 -12.29 15.00 1.19
C ARG A 174 -11.75 13.69 1.75
N LEU A 175 -10.53 13.32 1.35
CA LEU A 175 -9.77 12.34 2.10
C LEU A 175 -9.44 12.97 3.46
N PRO A 176 -9.71 12.27 4.58
CA PRO A 176 -9.25 12.74 5.87
C PRO A 176 -7.73 12.88 5.83
N ALA A 177 -7.21 13.95 6.43
CA ALA A 177 -5.77 14.09 6.58
C ALA A 177 -5.23 12.92 7.42
N PRO A 178 -4.01 12.41 7.12
CA PRO A 178 -3.34 11.46 7.99
C PRO A 178 -3.29 11.99 9.43
N PRO A 179 -3.57 11.15 10.44
CA PRO A 179 -3.61 11.62 11.81
C PRO A 179 -2.21 12.02 12.29
N ALA A 180 -2.13 13.02 13.17
CA ALA A 180 -0.87 13.41 13.81
C ALA A 180 -0.39 12.36 14.83
N GLU A 181 -1.33 11.60 15.40
CA GLU A 181 -1.11 10.49 16.31
C GLU A 181 -1.93 9.28 15.86
N LEU A 182 -1.28 8.12 15.72
CA LEU A 182 -1.92 6.90 15.27
C LEU A 182 -2.53 6.14 16.46
N VAL A 183 -3.86 6.18 16.56
CA VAL A 183 -4.63 5.41 17.56
C VAL A 183 -5.35 4.26 16.85
N LEU A 184 -4.95 3.03 17.15
CA LEU A 184 -5.52 1.83 16.55
C LEU A 184 -6.39 1.08 17.56
N PRO A 185 -7.68 0.82 17.27
CA PRO A 185 -8.45 -0.11 18.06
C PRO A 185 -7.90 -1.53 17.87
N VAL A 186 -7.84 -2.29 18.96
CA VAL A 186 -7.36 -3.67 18.98
C VAL A 186 -8.42 -4.55 19.61
N VAL A 187 -8.82 -5.60 18.90
CA VAL A 187 -9.63 -6.69 19.46
C VAL A 187 -8.65 -7.67 20.11
N LEU A 188 -8.73 -7.84 21.44
CA LEU A 188 -7.83 -8.74 22.15
C LEU A 188 -8.06 -10.22 21.79
N GLY A 189 -6.99 -11.01 21.82
CA GLY A 189 -6.97 -12.42 21.47
C GLY A 189 -6.42 -12.70 20.07
N PRO A 190 -6.11 -13.98 19.76
CA PRO A 190 -6.46 -15.15 20.53
C PRO A 190 -5.45 -15.53 21.64
N ARG A 191 -4.27 -14.88 21.70
CA ARG A 191 -3.18 -15.24 22.63
C ARG A 191 -2.92 -14.16 23.68
N ASN A 192 -3.89 -13.34 24.03
CA ASN A 192 -3.72 -12.36 25.12
C ASN A 192 -3.43 -13.05 26.47
N ASP A 193 -3.83 -14.31 26.65
CA ASP A 193 -3.51 -15.16 27.81
C ASP A 193 -2.03 -15.56 27.91
N TRP A 194 -1.22 -15.29 26.89
CA TRP A 194 0.23 -15.45 26.92
C TRP A 194 0.95 -14.29 27.59
N PHE A 195 0.26 -13.19 27.91
CA PHE A 195 0.85 -11.98 28.47
C PHE A 195 0.33 -11.69 29.88
N THR A 196 1.11 -10.97 30.68
CA THR A 196 0.65 -10.54 32.00
C THR A 196 -0.52 -9.57 31.86
N ALA A 197 -1.44 -9.56 32.84
CA ALA A 197 -2.55 -8.61 32.86
C ALA A 197 -2.07 -7.16 32.79
N GLU A 198 -0.93 -6.86 33.42
CA GLU A 198 -0.25 -5.57 33.34
C GLU A 198 0.16 -5.23 31.91
N SER A 199 0.75 -6.17 31.16
CA SER A 199 1.18 -5.94 29.78
C SER A 199 -0.01 -5.73 28.83
N VAL A 200 -1.08 -6.52 28.99
CA VAL A 200 -2.31 -6.33 28.21
C VAL A 200 -2.89 -4.93 28.46
N ALA A 201 -2.89 -4.47 29.71
CA ALA A 201 -3.35 -3.13 30.04
C ALA A 201 -2.36 -2.03 29.62
N ALA A 202 -1.06 -2.30 29.61
CA ALA A 202 -0.02 -1.38 29.18
C ALA A 202 -0.13 -1.06 27.68
N LEU A 203 -0.43 -2.06 26.84
CA LEU A 203 -0.63 -1.87 25.40
C LEU A 203 -1.64 -0.76 25.08
N ALA A 204 -2.75 -0.71 25.82
CA ALA A 204 -3.82 0.27 25.59
C ALA A 204 -3.51 1.67 26.15
N ARG A 205 -2.50 1.80 27.03
CA ARG A 205 -2.19 3.06 27.76
C ARG A 205 -0.86 3.67 27.35
N SER A 206 -0.07 2.97 26.56
CA SER A 206 1.31 3.33 26.27
C SER A 206 1.46 3.71 24.80
N ALA A 207 2.30 4.71 24.55
CA ALA A 207 2.71 5.06 23.21
C ALA A 207 3.86 4.14 22.77
N TYR A 208 3.80 3.72 21.50
CA TYR A 208 4.87 2.98 20.84
C TYR A 208 5.41 3.78 19.67
N ARG A 209 6.74 3.79 19.50
CA ARG A 209 7.38 4.44 18.36
C ARG A 209 7.50 3.46 17.21
N VAL A 210 6.96 3.82 16.05
CA VAL A 210 7.12 3.04 14.81
C VAL A 210 8.58 3.06 14.39
N SER A 211 9.13 1.88 14.11
CA SER A 211 10.49 1.70 13.64
C SER A 211 10.62 2.01 12.14
N PRO A 212 11.75 2.60 11.68
CA PRO A 212 12.05 2.75 10.25
C PRO A 212 12.24 1.40 9.54
N ALA A 213 12.37 0.28 10.28
CA ALA A 213 12.38 -1.06 9.72
C ALA A 213 10.98 -1.59 9.31
N SER A 214 9.93 -0.78 9.49
CA SER A 214 8.56 -1.11 9.07
C SER A 214 8.43 -1.16 7.55
N ASN A 215 7.66 -2.11 7.04
CA ASN A 215 7.44 -2.28 5.60
C ASN A 215 6.03 -2.83 5.33
N ARG A 216 5.77 -3.33 4.12
CA ARG A 216 4.45 -3.88 3.74
C ARG A 216 4.08 -5.17 4.47
N ILE A 217 5.04 -5.86 5.09
CA ILE A 217 4.84 -7.09 5.85
C ILE A 217 4.29 -6.75 7.23
N GLY A 218 4.87 -5.76 7.90
CA GLY A 218 4.40 -5.32 9.21
C GLY A 218 4.95 -3.96 9.66
N LEU A 219 4.13 -3.28 10.46
CA LEU A 219 4.48 -2.08 11.21
C LEU A 219 5.15 -2.53 12.51
N ARG A 220 6.44 -2.26 12.62
CA ARG A 220 7.29 -2.65 13.75
C ARG A 220 7.42 -1.47 14.70
N THR A 221 7.60 -1.77 15.98
CA THR A 221 7.88 -0.77 17.00
C THR A 221 9.33 -0.90 17.48
N GLU A 222 9.98 0.22 17.80
CA GLU A 222 11.37 0.25 18.30
C GLU A 222 11.48 0.81 19.73
N ALA A 223 10.43 1.44 20.23
CA ALA A 223 10.35 1.96 21.59
C ALA A 223 8.91 1.87 22.12
N GLY A 224 8.80 1.82 23.45
CA GLY A 224 7.57 1.56 24.19
C GLY A 224 7.83 0.50 25.27
N PRO A 225 6.92 0.30 26.23
CA PRO A 225 7.11 -0.72 27.25
C PRO A 225 7.01 -2.11 26.60
N PRO A 226 8.06 -2.96 26.72
CA PRO A 226 8.02 -4.32 26.21
C PRO A 226 6.97 -5.13 26.97
N LEU A 227 6.19 -5.90 26.22
CA LEU A 227 5.10 -6.71 26.74
C LEU A 227 5.66 -8.02 27.30
N VAL A 228 5.37 -8.26 28.58
CA VAL A 228 5.88 -9.40 29.33
C VAL A 228 4.98 -10.61 29.15
N ARG A 229 5.57 -11.75 28.78
CA ARG A 229 4.87 -13.03 28.70
C ARG A 229 4.57 -13.58 30.10
N ALA A 230 3.35 -14.06 30.29
CA ALA A 230 2.94 -14.82 31.48
C ALA A 230 3.26 -16.33 31.35
N ARG A 231 3.60 -16.79 30.14
CA ARG A 231 3.93 -18.19 29.86
C ARG A 231 5.26 -18.29 29.12
N ALA A 232 6.07 -19.26 29.54
CA ALA A 232 7.23 -19.71 28.79
C ALA A 232 6.80 -20.78 27.78
N GLY A 233 7.47 -20.83 26.63
CA GLY A 233 7.23 -21.84 25.60
C GLY A 233 7.17 -21.28 24.19
N GLU A 234 7.12 -22.21 23.23
CA GLU A 234 6.98 -21.93 21.81
C GLU A 234 5.52 -22.17 21.38
N LEU A 235 5.04 -21.34 20.46
CA LEU A 235 3.70 -21.47 19.89
C LEU A 235 3.82 -22.21 18.56
N PRO A 236 3.12 -23.36 18.36
CA PRO A 236 3.03 -23.96 17.04
C PRO A 236 2.50 -22.95 16.02
N SER A 237 3.04 -22.98 14.80
CA SER A 237 2.63 -22.05 13.75
C SER A 237 1.11 -22.07 13.54
N GLU A 238 0.51 -20.89 13.56
CA GLU A 238 -0.93 -20.70 13.36
C GLU A 238 -1.20 -19.70 12.25
N GLY A 239 -2.40 -19.76 11.67
CA GLY A 239 -2.80 -18.88 10.55
C GLY A 239 -2.79 -17.41 10.96
N MET A 240 -2.13 -16.57 10.16
CA MET A 240 -2.10 -15.12 10.38
C MET A 240 -3.17 -14.41 9.58
N VAL A 241 -3.64 -13.30 10.15
CA VAL A 241 -4.60 -12.39 9.52
C VAL A 241 -4.03 -10.99 9.46
N LEU A 242 -4.48 -10.24 8.45
CA LEU A 242 -4.19 -8.83 8.30
C LEU A 242 -4.62 -8.07 9.57
N GLY A 243 -3.73 -7.26 10.12
CA GLY A 243 -3.92 -6.50 11.35
C GLY A 243 -3.56 -7.24 12.64
N ALA A 244 -3.14 -8.51 12.57
CA ALA A 244 -2.68 -9.23 13.76
C ALA A 244 -1.50 -8.51 14.44
N VAL A 245 -1.62 -8.30 15.75
CA VAL A 245 -0.63 -7.68 16.64
C VAL A 245 0.18 -8.79 17.28
N GLN A 246 1.26 -9.16 16.60
CA GLN A 246 2.16 -10.21 17.03
C GLN A 246 3.25 -9.65 17.95
N VAL A 247 3.63 -10.38 19.00
CA VAL A 247 4.68 -9.97 19.93
C VAL A 247 5.83 -10.98 19.93
N PRO A 248 6.97 -10.65 19.30
CA PRO A 248 8.19 -11.45 19.33
C PRO A 248 8.79 -11.55 20.75
N PRO A 249 9.89 -12.32 20.93
CA PRO A 249 10.53 -12.48 22.24
C PRO A 249 11.06 -11.19 22.89
N ASP A 250 11.31 -10.13 22.10
CA ASP A 250 11.74 -8.82 22.61
C ASP A 250 10.60 -8.02 23.29
N GLY A 251 9.36 -8.51 23.19
CA GLY A 251 8.19 -7.87 23.79
C GLY A 251 7.65 -6.67 22.99
N LEU A 252 8.24 -6.30 21.86
CA LEU A 252 7.80 -5.14 21.08
C LEU A 252 6.74 -5.54 20.05
N PRO A 253 5.53 -4.93 20.06
CA PRO A 253 4.46 -5.33 19.16
C PRO A 253 4.78 -5.03 17.69
N VAL A 254 4.35 -5.94 16.82
CA VAL A 254 4.37 -5.81 15.35
C VAL A 254 2.94 -5.99 14.83
N VAL A 255 2.43 -5.00 14.08
CA VAL A 255 1.12 -5.09 13.42
C VAL A 255 1.32 -5.62 12.00
N PHE A 256 0.74 -6.77 11.68
CA PHE A 256 0.84 -7.35 10.34
C PHE A 256 0.02 -6.59 9.30
N LEU A 257 0.64 -6.36 8.14
CA LEU A 257 0.12 -5.54 7.04
C LEU A 257 -0.08 -6.40 5.78
N ALA A 258 -0.34 -5.80 4.61
CA ALA A 258 -0.82 -6.50 3.41
C ALA A 258 0.01 -7.71 2.96
N ASP A 259 1.33 -7.69 3.16
CA ASP A 259 2.26 -8.76 2.76
C ASP A 259 2.62 -9.69 3.93
N HIS A 260 1.78 -9.78 4.97
CA HIS A 260 2.00 -10.67 6.11
C HIS A 260 2.08 -12.14 5.68
N PRO A 261 2.88 -13.00 6.36
CA PRO A 261 2.93 -14.42 6.05
C PRO A 261 1.58 -15.09 6.30
N VAL A 262 1.33 -16.22 5.65
CA VAL A 262 0.10 -17.01 5.89
C VAL A 262 0.05 -17.61 7.30
N THR A 263 1.21 -17.86 7.91
CA THR A 263 1.34 -18.47 9.23
C THR A 263 2.44 -17.79 10.04
N GLY A 264 2.34 -17.79 11.36
CA GLY A 264 3.36 -17.26 12.26
C GLY A 264 3.46 -18.05 13.56
N GLY A 265 4.63 -18.01 14.20
CA GLY A 265 4.95 -18.78 15.42
C GLY A 265 5.07 -17.94 16.70
N TYR A 266 4.75 -16.65 16.65
CA TYR A 266 4.72 -15.81 17.85
C TYR A 266 3.28 -15.48 18.26
N PRO A 267 3.00 -15.34 19.56
CA PRO A 267 1.67 -15.07 20.08
C PRO A 267 1.10 -13.76 19.54
N VAL A 268 -0.14 -13.83 19.04
CA VAL A 268 -0.95 -12.68 18.64
C VAL A 268 -1.74 -12.20 19.84
N LEU A 269 -1.36 -11.03 20.37
CA LEU A 269 -2.02 -10.43 21.53
C LEU A 269 -3.42 -9.93 21.16
N GLY A 270 -3.59 -9.40 19.96
CA GLY A 270 -4.84 -8.86 19.46
C GLY A 270 -4.83 -8.66 17.95
N VAL A 271 -5.91 -8.16 17.38
CA VAL A 271 -6.06 -7.87 15.95
C VAL A 271 -6.63 -6.46 15.78
N VAL A 272 -5.93 -5.64 15.00
CA VAL A 272 -6.45 -4.36 14.51
C VAL A 272 -7.49 -4.64 13.41
N PRO A 273 -8.74 -4.17 13.53
CA PRO A 273 -9.73 -4.41 12.50
C PRO A 273 -9.31 -3.79 11.15
N PRO A 274 -9.52 -4.48 10.01
CA PRO A 274 -9.04 -4.03 8.71
C PRO A 274 -9.47 -2.60 8.30
N ALA A 275 -10.61 -2.13 8.80
CA ALA A 275 -11.09 -0.77 8.53
C ALA A 275 -10.19 0.34 9.09
N HIS A 276 -9.31 0.03 10.05
CA HIS A 276 -8.39 0.98 10.69
C HIS A 276 -6.95 0.89 10.20
N LEU A 277 -6.61 -0.11 9.38
CA LEU A 277 -5.25 -0.28 8.85
C LEU A 277 -4.84 0.78 7.81
N PRO A 278 -5.75 1.39 7.03
CA PRO A 278 -5.40 2.50 6.15
C PRO A 278 -4.99 3.81 6.85
N ALA A 279 -5.13 3.90 8.18
CA ALA A 279 -4.90 5.12 8.96
C ALA A 279 -3.45 5.62 8.93
#